data_AF-A0A6N7G5C4-F1
#
_entry.id   AF-A0A6N7G5C4-F1
#
_cell.length_a   1.000
_cell.length_b   1.000
_cell.length_c   1.000
_cell.angle_alpha   90.00
_cell.angle_beta   90.00
_cell.angle_gamma   90.00
#
_symmetry.space_group_name_H-M   'P 1'
#
loop_
_entity.id
_entity.type
_entity.pdbx_description
1 polymer ?
#
loop_
_entity_poly.entity_id
_entity_poly.type
_entity_poly.pdbx_seq_one_letter_code
_entity_poly.pdbx_strand_id
1 'polypeptide(L)'
;MSITAHSHWEFLASSGDDLFEYSDKLMDALLDQEKCNPAFRDSAVSTDAGNQIIEIEADAEGASLSEAIAILRAAIRSALHQVGIGTPDWPKHDEVMRVILKDMHHEQLA
;
A
#
# COMPACT_ATOMS: atom_id res chain seq x y z
N MET A 1 5.18 -20.76 -10.01
CA MET A 1 3.96 -20.43 -9.26
C MET A 1 4.17 -19.03 -8.73
N SER A 2 3.33 -18.06 -9.11
CA SER A 2 3.37 -16.72 -8.52
C SER A 2 2.54 -16.71 -7.23
N ILE A 3 2.91 -15.83 -6.31
CA ILE A 3 2.17 -15.53 -5.08
C ILE A 3 1.63 -14.13 -5.21
N THR A 4 0.32 -13.98 -5.00
CA THR A 4 -0.33 -12.67 -4.89
C THR A 4 -0.39 -12.26 -3.43
N ALA A 5 0.06 -11.06 -3.13
CA ALA A 5 -0.17 -10.40 -1.85
C ALA A 5 -1.20 -9.28 -2.07
N HIS A 6 -2.18 -9.22 -1.18
CA HIS A 6 -3.10 -8.09 -1.06
C HIS A 6 -2.64 -7.24 0.13
N SER A 7 -2.65 -5.92 -0.01
CA SER A 7 -2.35 -5.02 1.11
C SER A 7 -3.38 -3.93 1.26
N HIS A 8 -3.71 -3.63 2.51
CA HIS A 8 -4.49 -2.49 2.95
C HIS A 8 -3.58 -1.62 3.84
N TRP A 9 -3.45 -0.34 3.50
CA TRP A 9 -2.64 0.64 4.22
C TRP A 9 -3.52 1.79 4.67
N GLU A 10 -3.44 2.13 5.95
CA GLU A 10 -4.16 3.25 6.54
C GLU A 10 -3.19 4.38 6.87
N PHE A 11 -3.52 5.59 6.42
CA PHE A 11 -2.73 6.80 6.67
C PHE A 11 -3.59 7.84 7.39
N LEU A 12 -3.05 8.35 8.49
CA LEU A 12 -3.63 9.50 9.20
C LEU A 12 -3.14 10.79 8.53
N ALA A 13 -4.07 11.58 8.02
CA ALA A 13 -3.79 12.88 7.44
C ALA A 13 -3.78 13.97 8.52
N SER A 14 -2.86 14.93 8.41
CA SER A 14 -2.86 16.12 9.24
C SER A 14 -3.91 17.12 8.76
N SER A 15 -4.64 17.74 9.69
CA SER A 15 -5.71 18.68 9.38
C SER A 15 -5.19 19.90 8.61
N GLY A 16 -5.78 20.16 7.44
CA GLY A 16 -5.50 21.37 6.66
C GLY A 16 -5.70 21.24 5.15
N ASP A 17 -5.53 20.05 4.59
CA ASP A 17 -5.62 19.80 3.16
C ASP A 17 -6.97 19.21 2.74
N ASP A 18 -7.40 19.47 1.50
CA ASP A 18 -8.56 18.82 0.91
C ASP A 18 -8.23 17.35 0.64
N LEU A 19 -8.65 16.47 1.54
CA LEU A 19 -8.37 15.04 1.47
C LEU A 19 -8.95 14.40 0.21
N PHE A 20 -10.06 14.91 -0.34
CA PHE A 20 -10.63 14.34 -1.55
C PHE A 20 -9.77 14.68 -2.77
N GLU A 21 -9.36 15.94 -2.90
CA GLU A 21 -8.42 16.33 -3.97
C GLU A 21 -7.09 15.58 -3.85
N TYR A 22 -6.65 15.32 -2.61
CA TYR A 22 -5.44 14.55 -2.36
C TYR A 22 -5.58 13.09 -2.80
N SER A 23 -6.69 12.44 -2.44
CA SER A 23 -6.98 11.06 -2.79
C SER A 23 -7.14 10.86 -4.29
N ASP A 24 -7.71 11.82 -5.01
CA ASP A 24 -7.77 11.80 -6.47
C ASP A 24 -6.35 11.79 -7.08
N LYS A 25 -5.46 12.68 -6.60
CA LYS A 25 -4.05 12.71 -7.06
C LYS A 25 -3.32 11.41 -6.74
N LEU A 26 -3.58 10.84 -5.56
CA LEU A 26 -2.94 9.59 -5.13
C LEU A 26 -3.42 8.40 -5.96
N MET A 27 -4.72 8.35 -6.28
CA MET A 27 -5.28 7.34 -7.17
C MET A 27 -4.63 7.41 -8.55
N ASP A 28 -4.50 8.60 -9.14
CA ASP A 28 -3.80 8.79 -10.42
C ASP A 28 -2.34 8.31 -10.36
N ALA A 29 -1.64 8.64 -9.27
CA ALA A 29 -0.25 8.20 -9.07
C ALA A 29 -0.12 6.68 -8.93
N LEU A 30 -1.07 6.01 -8.26
CA LEU A 30 -1.10 4.54 -8.15
C LEU A 30 -1.40 3.88 -9.50
N LEU A 31 -2.36 4.40 -10.26
CA LEU A 31 -2.64 3.93 -11.63
C LEU A 31 -1.42 4.10 -12.56
N ASP A 32 -0.61 5.14 -12.36
CA ASP A 32 0.67 5.27 -13.06
C ASP A 32 1.68 4.20 -12.65
N GLN A 33 1.70 3.77 -11.38
CA GLN A 33 2.53 2.64 -10.96
C GLN A 33 2.09 1.33 -11.62
N GLU A 34 0.80 1.08 -11.76
CA GLU A 34 0.28 -0.12 -12.45
C GLU A 34 0.73 -0.18 -13.91
N LYS A 35 0.71 0.97 -14.61
CA LYS A 35 1.21 1.06 -15.99
C LYS A 35 2.71 0.74 -16.08
N CYS A 36 3.49 1.13 -15.07
CA CYS A 36 4.93 0.91 -15.04
C CYS A 36 5.31 -0.52 -14.63
N ASN A 37 4.53 -1.15 -13.78
CA ASN A 37 4.81 -2.48 -13.25
C ASN A 37 3.56 -3.37 -13.31
N PRO A 38 3.45 -4.26 -14.31
CA PRO A 38 2.31 -5.19 -14.45
C PRO A 38 2.12 -6.14 -13.26
N ALA A 39 3.12 -6.28 -12.39
CA ALA A 39 3.03 -7.07 -11.18
C ALA A 39 2.36 -6.32 -10.01
N PHE A 40 2.03 -5.04 -10.15
CA PHE A 40 1.27 -4.23 -9.20
C PHE A 40 -0.04 -3.79 -9.87
N ARG A 41 -1.19 -4.02 -9.21
CA ARG A 41 -2.51 -3.81 -9.82
C ARG A 41 -3.61 -3.68 -8.78
N ASP A 42 -4.82 -3.39 -9.28
CA ASP A 42 -6.05 -3.32 -8.49
C ASP A 42 -5.94 -2.31 -7.34
N SER A 43 -5.30 -1.18 -7.64
CA SER A 43 -5.12 -0.10 -6.70
C SER A 43 -6.45 0.59 -6.47
N ALA A 44 -6.75 0.87 -5.21
CA ALA A 44 -7.88 1.68 -4.81
C ALA A 44 -7.46 2.66 -3.71
N VAL A 45 -8.06 3.84 -3.73
CA VAL A 45 -7.93 4.84 -2.67
C VAL A 45 -9.32 5.11 -2.09
N SER A 46 -9.44 5.02 -0.78
CA SER A 46 -10.65 5.39 -0.04
C SER A 46 -10.33 6.49 0.96
N THR A 47 -11.33 7.25 1.40
CA THR A 47 -11.11 8.40 2.30
C THR A 47 -12.26 8.57 3.26
N ASP A 48 -11.91 8.68 4.55
CA ASP A 48 -12.80 9.14 5.61
C ASP A 48 -12.33 10.51 6.09
N ALA A 49 -12.93 11.56 5.52
CA ALA A 49 -12.61 12.94 5.89
C ALA A 49 -13.03 13.29 7.32
N GLY A 50 -14.01 12.58 7.91
CA GLY A 50 -14.45 12.80 9.28
C GLY A 50 -13.38 12.38 10.29
N ASN A 51 -12.69 11.28 10.00
CA ASN A 51 -11.61 10.74 10.83
C ASN A 51 -10.20 11.12 10.34
N GLN A 52 -10.10 11.85 9.23
CA GLN A 52 -8.82 12.22 8.58
C GLN A 52 -8.00 10.99 8.18
N ILE A 53 -8.66 9.99 7.60
CA ILE A 53 -8.05 8.73 7.18
C ILE A 53 -8.07 8.64 5.65
N ILE A 54 -6.94 8.23 5.07
CA ILE A 54 -6.83 7.77 3.69
C ILE A 54 -6.41 6.31 3.74
N GLU A 55 -7.11 5.47 2.98
CA GLU A 55 -6.77 4.06 2.85
C GLU A 55 -6.31 3.76 1.42
N ILE A 56 -5.31 2.90 1.29
CA ILE A 56 -4.83 2.38 0.01
C ILE A 56 -4.94 0.87 0.04
N GLU A 57 -5.62 0.32 -0.96
CA GLU A 57 -5.64 -1.11 -1.24
C GLU A 57 -4.94 -1.38 -2.56
N ALA A 58 -4.22 -2.50 -2.66
CA ALA A 58 -3.61 -2.95 -3.91
C ALA A 58 -3.18 -4.41 -3.82
N ASP A 59 -2.98 -5.01 -4.99
CA ASP A 59 -2.42 -6.33 -5.16
C ASP A 59 -1.02 -6.26 -5.79
N ALA A 60 -0.15 -7.19 -5.40
CA ALA A 60 1.03 -7.50 -6.21
C ALA A 60 1.33 -8.98 -6.33
N GLU A 61 1.92 -9.36 -7.46
CA GLU A 61 2.42 -10.70 -7.73
C GLU A 61 3.95 -10.77 -7.64
N GLY A 62 4.47 -11.83 -7.02
CA GLY A 62 5.92 -12.13 -6.99
C GLY A 62 6.21 -13.62 -7.02
N ALA A 63 7.47 -14.02 -7.22
CA ALA A 63 7.88 -15.42 -7.11
C ALA A 63 7.92 -15.90 -5.64
N SER A 64 7.86 -14.97 -4.68
CA SER A 64 7.71 -15.25 -3.26
C SER A 64 6.85 -14.18 -2.59
N LEU A 65 6.29 -14.48 -1.40
CA LEU A 65 5.55 -13.51 -0.60
C LEU A 65 6.41 -12.27 -0.27
N SER A 66 7.69 -12.48 0.06
CA SER A 66 8.63 -11.39 0.33
C SER A 66 8.81 -10.48 -0.88
N GLU A 67 8.84 -11.03 -2.08
CA GLU A 67 8.95 -10.25 -3.32
C GLU A 67 7.66 -9.46 -3.61
N ALA A 68 6.50 -10.10 -3.50
CA ALA A 68 5.20 -9.44 -3.68
C ALA A 68 5.03 -8.25 -2.70
N ILE A 69 5.40 -8.44 -1.44
CA ILE A 69 5.39 -7.36 -0.42
C ILE A 69 6.38 -6.25 -0.77
N ALA A 70 7.57 -6.58 -1.28
CA ALA A 70 8.54 -5.58 -1.71
C ALA A 70 8.01 -4.73 -2.86
N ILE A 71 7.29 -5.36 -3.82
CA ILE A 71 6.64 -4.68 -4.94
C ILE A 71 5.56 -3.71 -4.44
N LEU A 72 4.62 -4.18 -3.60
CA LEU A 72 3.56 -3.34 -3.01
C LEU A 72 4.15 -2.11 -2.33
N ARG A 73 5.12 -2.33 -1.43
CA ARG A 73 5.76 -1.25 -0.69
C ARG A 73 6.46 -0.24 -1.59
N ALA A 74 7.15 -0.72 -2.62
CA ALA A 74 7.86 0.15 -3.55
C ALA A 74 6.88 0.99 -4.38
N ALA A 75 5.81 0.39 -4.89
CA ALA A 75 4.78 1.07 -5.66
C ALA A 75 4.05 2.12 -4.83
N ILE A 76 3.52 1.75 -3.67
CA ILE A 76 2.77 2.65 -2.78
C ILE A 76 3.67 3.82 -2.32
N ARG A 77 4.91 3.53 -1.90
CA ARG A 77 5.85 4.58 -1.49
C ARG A 77 6.17 5.54 -2.63
N SER A 78 6.31 5.03 -3.85
CA SER A 78 6.58 5.85 -5.04
C SER A 78 5.39 6.74 -5.39
N ALA A 79 4.17 6.21 -5.30
CA ALA A 79 2.95 6.99 -5.50
C ALA A 79 2.84 8.13 -4.47
N LEU A 80 3.08 7.85 -3.18
CA LEU A 80 3.11 8.87 -2.12
C LEU A 80 4.14 9.97 -2.40
N HIS A 81 5.34 9.61 -2.87
CA HIS A 81 6.35 10.61 -3.24
C HIS A 81 5.94 11.45 -4.47
N GLN A 82 5.24 10.86 -5.44
CA GLN A 82 4.74 11.56 -6.63
C GLN A 82 3.73 12.66 -6.27
N VAL A 83 2.92 12.44 -5.22
CA VAL A 83 1.98 13.43 -4.68
C VAL A 83 2.56 14.30 -3.56
N GLY A 84 3.89 14.28 -3.39
CA GLY A 84 4.61 15.18 -2.49
C GLY A 84 4.66 14.78 -1.02
N ILE A 85 4.19 13.59 -0.64
CA ILE A 85 4.34 13.08 0.73
C ILE A 85 5.78 12.61 0.95
N GLY A 86 6.39 13.04 2.05
CA GLY A 86 7.61 12.44 2.56
C GLY A 86 7.30 11.15 3.34
N THR A 87 8.13 10.13 3.19
CA THR A 87 8.02 8.87 3.94
C THR A 87 9.23 8.64 4.87
N PRO A 88 9.51 9.55 5.83
CA PRO A 88 10.70 9.48 6.69
C PRO A 88 10.69 8.24 7.60
N ASP A 89 9.51 7.85 8.07
CA ASP A 89 9.31 6.71 8.98
C ASP A 89 8.76 5.48 8.26
N TRP A 90 8.99 5.36 6.94
CA TRP A 90 8.54 4.19 6.19
C TRP A 90 9.17 2.92 6.76
N PRO A 91 8.37 1.90 7.11
CA PRO A 91 8.88 0.72 7.80
C PRO A 91 9.88 -0.02 6.91
N LYS A 92 10.90 -0.65 7.48
CA LYS A 92 11.85 -1.49 6.74
C LYS A 92 11.21 -2.79 6.30
N HIS A 93 11.80 -3.45 5.30
CA HIS A 93 11.23 -4.67 4.70
C HIS A 93 11.04 -5.78 5.73
N ASP A 94 12.06 -6.00 6.55
CA ASP A 94 12.07 -6.98 7.63
C ASP A 94 11.07 -6.66 8.75
N GLU A 95 10.83 -5.38 9.03
CA GLU A 95 9.82 -4.94 10.00
C GLU A 95 8.40 -5.33 9.54
N VAL A 96 8.06 -5.10 8.26
CA VAL A 96 6.75 -5.48 7.70
C VAL A 96 6.60 -6.99 7.63
N MET A 97 7.62 -7.72 7.19
CA MET A 97 7.59 -9.18 7.17
C MET A 97 7.35 -9.77 8.57
N ARG A 98 7.92 -9.16 9.62
CA ARG A 98 7.70 -9.60 11.02
C ARG A 98 6.27 -9.37 11.50
N VAL A 99 5.59 -8.33 11.04
CA VAL A 99 4.18 -8.06 11.41
C VAL A 99 3.27 -9.07 10.70
N ILE A 100 3.41 -9.22 9.38
CA ILE A 100 2.58 -10.14 8.58
C ILE A 100 2.72 -11.59 9.07
N LEU A 101 3.94 -12.05 9.37
CA LEU A 101 4.15 -13.39 9.89
C LEU A 101 3.51 -13.63 11.27
N LYS A 102 3.31 -12.59 12.08
CA LYS A 102 2.60 -12.69 13.36
C LYS A 102 1.09 -12.82 13.15
N ASP A 103 0.53 -12.12 12.17
CA ASP A 103 -0.90 -12.18 11.88
C ASP A 103 -1.29 -13.48 11.14
N MET A 104 -0.34 -14.12 10.45
CA MET A 104 -0.52 -15.45 9.83
C MET A 104 -0.32 -16.63 10.81
N HIS A 105 -0.61 -16.49 12.11
CA HIS A 105 -0.67 -17.65 13.00
C HIS A 105 -1.75 -18.62 12.48
N HIS A 106 -1.31 -19.75 11.92
CA HIS A 106 -2.18 -20.76 11.36
C HIS A 106 -3.04 -21.37 12.48
N GLU A 107 -4.35 -21.12 12.45
CA GLU A 107 -5.30 -22.06 13.04
C GLU A 107 -5.29 -23.31 12.17
N GLN A 108 -4.47 -24.29 12.54
CA GLN A 108 -4.61 -25.64 12.01
C GLN A 108 -5.86 -26.22 12.69
N LEU A 109 -7.01 -26.10 12.02
CA LEU A 109 -8.21 -26.83 12.40
C LEU A 109 -7.91 -28.33 12.29
N ALA A 110 -7.97 -29.01 13.44
CA ALA A 110 -7.83 -30.46 13.55
C ALA A 110 -9.03 -31.20 12.95
#